data_AF-A0AAD3M6R2-F1
#
_entry.id   AF-A0AAD3M6R2-F1
#
_cell.length_a   1.000
_cell.length_b   1.000
_cell.length_c   1.000
_cell.angle_alpha   90.00
_cell.angle_beta   90.00
_cell.angle_gamma   90.00
#
_symmetry.space_group_name_H-M   'P 1'
#
loop_
_entity.id
_entity.type
_entity.pdbx_description
1 polymer ?
#
loop_
_entity_poly.entity_id
_entity_poly.type
_entity_poly.pdbx_seq_one_letter_code
_entity_poly.pdbx_strand_id
1 'polypeptide(L)'
;DIRNTVGNIPMEWYRDFPHIGYDLDGKKIYKPIRNKDELDDFLDKMENPDYWRTVHDKQTGSDIILSDDQVELVNRLQRGQFGDVNFNEYQPSVEFFSKDVMIHPVTNRPADKRSFIPSLIEKEKVSKLVHAIKMGWIKPRRMEDDSRGRYYDLWSTEDSSILAKHKMHLPAPKLSTWSPGVLQPPPEYLFTDEGRYLPIVPPVQLTWL
;
A
#
# COMPACT_ATOMS: atom_id res chain seq x y z
N ASP A 1 -38.56 3.37 37.42
CA ASP A 1 -39.57 2.91 38.39
C ASP A 1 -39.20 1.49 38.81
N ILE A 2 -38.41 1.33 39.87
CA ILE A 2 -37.96 0.00 40.32
C ILE A 2 -39.02 -0.51 41.27
N ARG A 3 -40.03 -1.18 40.71
CA ARG A 3 -41.13 -1.75 41.51
C ARG A 3 -40.72 -2.98 42.30
N ASN A 4 -39.58 -3.59 42.00
CA ASN A 4 -39.10 -4.80 42.65
C ASN A 4 -37.63 -4.67 43.08
N THR A 5 -37.35 -4.91 44.37
CA THR A 5 -36.03 -4.71 45.01
C THR A 5 -35.11 -5.94 44.98
N VAL A 6 -35.57 -7.07 44.44
CA VAL A 6 -34.83 -8.36 44.46
C VAL A 6 -33.48 -8.35 43.74
N GLY A 7 -33.18 -7.36 42.90
CA GLY A 7 -31.90 -7.27 42.19
C GLY A 7 -31.70 -8.35 41.12
N ASN A 8 -30.43 -8.70 40.82
CA ASN A 8 -30.07 -9.70 39.81
C ASN A 8 -29.95 -11.11 40.44
N ILE A 9 -31.06 -11.65 40.93
CA ILE A 9 -31.15 -13.00 41.53
C ILE A 9 -31.85 -13.94 40.52
N PRO A 10 -31.50 -15.24 40.48
CA PRO A 10 -32.25 -16.21 39.70
C PRO A 10 -33.74 -16.25 40.10
N MET A 11 -34.62 -15.95 39.16
CA MET A 11 -36.08 -15.91 39.38
C MET A 11 -36.70 -17.29 39.68
N GLU A 12 -35.91 -18.36 39.52
CA GLU A 12 -36.33 -19.73 39.79
C GLU A 12 -36.73 -19.94 41.25
N TRP A 13 -36.09 -19.23 42.19
CA TRP A 13 -36.38 -19.33 43.63
C TRP A 13 -37.79 -18.89 44.00
N TYR A 14 -38.40 -18.05 43.16
CA TYR A 14 -39.77 -17.59 43.35
C TYR A 14 -40.79 -18.44 42.62
N ARG A 15 -40.42 -19.52 41.91
CA ARG A 15 -41.36 -20.35 41.12
C ARG A 15 -42.54 -20.86 41.95
N ASP A 16 -42.26 -21.43 43.12
CA ASP A 16 -43.28 -22.04 44.00
C ASP A 16 -44.04 -21.02 44.86
N PHE A 17 -43.61 -19.76 44.86
CA PHE A 17 -44.22 -18.70 45.66
C PHE A 17 -45.21 -17.86 44.85
N PRO A 18 -46.29 -17.35 45.48
CA PRO A 18 -47.28 -16.49 44.81
C PRO A 18 -46.80 -15.03 44.61
N HIS A 19 -45.57 -14.71 45.00
CA HIS A 19 -44.97 -13.36 44.91
C HIS A 19 -43.56 -13.44 44.33
N ILE A 20 -43.11 -12.37 43.68
CA ILE A 20 -41.80 -12.28 42.98
C ILE A 20 -40.77 -11.45 43.79
N GLY A 21 -41.19 -10.89 44.94
CA GLY A 21 -40.32 -10.09 45.79
C GLY A 21 -41.09 -9.23 46.78
N TYR A 22 -40.38 -8.28 47.36
CA TYR A 22 -40.93 -7.27 48.27
C TYR A 22 -40.62 -5.86 47.75
N ASP A 23 -41.54 -4.94 48.00
CA ASP A 23 -41.34 -3.51 47.77
C ASP A 23 -40.41 -2.91 48.85
N LEU A 24 -39.98 -1.66 48.68
CA LEU A 24 -39.15 -0.93 49.65
C LEU A 24 -39.78 -0.91 51.06
N ASP A 25 -41.11 -0.86 51.12
CA ASP A 25 -41.91 -0.89 52.36
C ASP A 25 -42.10 -2.31 52.94
N GLY A 26 -41.52 -3.35 52.33
CA GLY A 26 -41.67 -4.74 52.78
C GLY A 26 -43.02 -5.38 52.41
N LYS A 27 -43.80 -4.79 51.50
CA LYS A 27 -45.04 -5.37 50.99
C LYS A 27 -44.75 -6.41 49.90
N LYS A 28 -45.49 -7.53 49.90
CA LYS A 28 -45.34 -8.59 48.90
C LYS A 28 -45.81 -8.13 47.52
N ILE A 29 -44.98 -8.32 46.50
CA ILE A 29 -45.31 -8.06 45.09
C ILE A 29 -45.85 -9.37 44.51
N TYR A 30 -47.17 -9.46 44.38
CA TYR A 30 -47.83 -10.66 43.85
C TYR A 30 -47.53 -10.85 42.36
N LYS A 31 -47.43 -12.12 41.96
CA LYS A 31 -47.43 -12.50 40.55
C LYS A 31 -48.75 -12.06 39.91
N PRO A 32 -48.75 -11.70 38.60
CA PRO A 32 -50.00 -11.57 37.88
C PRO A 32 -50.81 -12.88 38.00
N ILE A 33 -52.12 -12.74 38.23
CA ILE A 33 -53.03 -13.82 38.64
C ILE A 33 -53.15 -14.93 37.56
N ARG A 34 -52.80 -14.60 36.31
CA ARG A 34 -52.70 -15.54 35.20
C ARG A 34 -51.24 -15.72 34.83
N ASN A 35 -50.64 -16.84 35.23
CA ASN A 35 -49.54 -17.39 34.44
C ASN A 35 -50.22 -17.95 33.17
N LYS A 36 -49.81 -17.48 31.98
CA LYS A 36 -50.33 -18.03 30.72
C LYS A 36 -49.93 -19.50 30.65
N ASP A 37 -50.89 -20.37 30.33
CA ASP A 37 -50.59 -21.76 30.05
C ASP A 37 -49.82 -21.85 28.72
N GLU A 38 -49.09 -22.95 28.48
CA GLU A 38 -48.36 -23.14 27.21
C GLU A 38 -49.28 -23.05 25.98
N LEU A 39 -50.57 -23.37 26.16
CA LEU A 39 -51.60 -23.21 25.13
C LEU A 39 -51.97 -21.75 24.90
N ASP A 40 -52.05 -20.92 25.95
CA ASP A 40 -52.35 -19.50 25.84
C ASP A 40 -51.19 -18.77 25.15
N ASP A 41 -49.94 -19.10 25.48
CA ASP A 41 -48.76 -18.56 24.79
C ASP A 41 -48.74 -18.93 23.30
N PHE A 42 -49.19 -20.14 22.97
CA PHE A 42 -49.30 -20.60 21.59
C PHE A 42 -50.41 -19.85 20.84
N LEU A 43 -51.56 -19.63 21.47
CA LEU A 43 -52.66 -18.86 20.88
C LEU A 43 -52.25 -17.40 20.69
N ASP A 44 -51.60 -16.79 21.67
CA ASP A 44 -51.06 -15.44 21.57
C ASP A 44 -50.09 -15.29 20.39
N LYS A 45 -49.27 -16.32 20.13
CA LYS A 45 -48.35 -16.33 18.99
C LYS A 45 -49.05 -16.36 17.63
N MET A 46 -50.26 -16.91 17.55
CA MET A 46 -51.04 -17.01 16.31
C MET A 46 -52.04 -15.87 16.12
N GLU A 47 -52.68 -15.42 17.19
CA GLU A 47 -53.81 -14.49 17.12
C GLU A 47 -53.43 -13.04 17.40
N ASN A 48 -52.36 -12.79 18.17
CA ASN A 48 -52.00 -11.43 18.55
C ASN A 48 -51.07 -10.79 17.49
N PRO A 49 -51.48 -9.71 16.80
CA PRO A 49 -50.62 -9.00 15.85
C PRO A 49 -49.39 -8.35 16.50
N ASP A 50 -49.39 -8.21 17.82
CA ASP A 50 -48.39 -7.48 18.61
C ASP A 50 -47.45 -8.40 19.38
N TYR A 51 -47.59 -9.72 19.18
CA TYR A 51 -46.77 -10.71 19.86
C TYR A 51 -45.27 -10.47 19.62
N TRP A 52 -44.88 -10.12 18.39
CA TRP A 52 -43.49 -9.86 18.01
C TRP A 52 -42.87 -8.62 18.68
N ARG A 53 -43.70 -7.68 19.17
CA ARG A 53 -43.27 -6.48 19.90
C ARG A 53 -43.42 -6.61 21.42
N THR A 54 -43.81 -7.78 21.91
CA THR A 54 -44.03 -8.04 23.33
C THR A 54 -42.76 -8.61 23.97
N VAL A 55 -42.36 -8.07 25.12
CA VAL A 55 -41.19 -8.51 25.90
C VAL A 55 -41.62 -8.92 27.29
N HIS A 56 -41.21 -10.12 27.71
CA HIS A 56 -41.46 -10.63 29.06
C HIS A 56 -40.49 -9.99 30.06
N ASP A 57 -41.02 -9.21 31.01
CA ASP A 57 -40.23 -8.65 32.09
C ASP A 57 -40.11 -9.67 33.25
N LYS A 58 -38.87 -10.09 33.52
CA LYS A 58 -38.54 -11.07 34.56
C LYS A 58 -38.84 -10.56 35.97
N GLN A 59 -38.78 -9.25 36.21
CA GLN A 59 -38.93 -8.70 37.56
C GLN A 59 -40.40 -8.58 37.99
N THR A 60 -41.28 -8.26 37.05
CA THR A 60 -42.72 -8.12 37.29
C THR A 60 -43.51 -9.36 36.89
N GLY A 61 -42.95 -10.23 36.04
CA GLY A 61 -43.63 -11.37 35.47
C GLY A 61 -44.75 -10.96 34.49
N SER A 62 -44.75 -9.70 34.04
CA SER A 62 -45.74 -9.16 33.12
C SER A 62 -45.16 -8.96 31.72
N ASP A 63 -46.05 -9.00 30.74
CA ASP A 63 -45.73 -8.83 29.33
C ASP A 63 -45.86 -7.35 28.97
N ILE A 64 -44.76 -6.74 28.53
CA ILE A 64 -44.72 -5.33 28.17
C ILE A 64 -44.69 -5.23 26.65
N ILE A 65 -45.68 -4.53 26.08
CA ILE A 65 -45.72 -4.22 24.65
C ILE A 65 -44.83 -3.00 24.40
N LEU A 66 -43.86 -3.14 23.49
CA LEU A 66 -43.00 -2.03 23.10
C LEU A 66 -43.77 -0.99 22.28
N SER A 67 -43.52 0.28 22.56
CA SER A 67 -44.00 1.39 21.74
C SER A 67 -43.34 1.38 20.36
N ASP A 68 -44.00 1.95 19.35
CA ASP A 68 -43.47 2.04 17.98
C ASP A 68 -42.12 2.79 17.94
N ASP A 69 -41.95 3.85 18.74
CA ASP A 69 -40.68 4.58 18.88
C ASP A 69 -39.56 3.71 19.43
N GLN A 70 -39.88 2.81 20.37
CA GLN A 70 -38.91 1.90 20.98
C GLN A 70 -38.49 0.80 20.00
N VAL A 71 -39.45 0.28 19.22
CA VAL A 71 -39.18 -0.68 18.14
C VAL A 71 -38.32 -0.04 17.06
N GLU A 72 -38.62 1.19 16.67
CA GLU A 72 -37.82 1.94 15.70
C GLU A 72 -36.39 2.15 16.20
N LEU A 73 -36.22 2.54 17.47
CA LEU A 73 -34.92 2.69 18.09
C LEU A 73 -34.10 1.39 18.06
N VAL A 74 -34.71 0.25 18.41
CA VAL A 74 -34.05 -1.06 18.35
C VAL A 74 -33.62 -1.40 16.92
N ASN A 75 -34.50 -1.19 15.94
CA ASN A 75 -34.20 -1.43 14.53
C ASN A 75 -33.04 -0.55 14.02
N ARG A 76 -32.98 0.72 14.43
CA ARG A 76 -31.86 1.62 14.11
C ARG A 76 -30.56 1.13 14.72
N LEU A 77 -30.58 0.75 15.99
CA LEU A 77 -29.41 0.22 16.69
C LEU A 77 -28.89 -1.08 16.06
N GLN A 78 -29.77 -2.00 15.66
CA GLN A 78 -29.39 -3.24 14.95
C GLN A 78 -28.71 -2.96 13.62
N ARG A 79 -29.09 -1.88 12.93
CA ARG A 79 -28.48 -1.44 11.67
C ARG A 79 -27.21 -0.62 11.87
N GLY A 80 -26.79 -0.37 13.10
CA GLY A 80 -25.65 0.50 13.43
C GLY A 80 -25.92 1.99 13.17
N GLN A 81 -27.19 2.40 13.10
CA GLN A 81 -27.59 3.80 12.97
C GLN A 81 -27.68 4.48 14.34
N PHE A 82 -27.66 5.81 14.35
CA PHE A 82 -27.80 6.60 15.57
C PHE A 82 -29.20 6.45 16.19
N GLY A 83 -29.26 6.46 17.51
CA GLY A 83 -30.53 6.33 18.25
C GLY A 83 -31.42 7.56 18.13
N ASP A 84 -30.82 8.75 18.07
CA ASP A 84 -31.56 10.00 17.86
C ASP A 84 -31.80 10.25 16.36
N VAL A 85 -33.05 10.56 16.02
CA VAL A 85 -33.50 10.87 14.65
C VAL A 85 -32.80 12.13 14.12
N ASN A 86 -32.53 13.08 15.02
CA ASN A 86 -32.03 14.41 14.67
C ASN A 86 -30.51 14.50 14.72
N PHE A 87 -29.82 13.38 14.95
CA PHE A 87 -28.37 13.38 15.06
C PHE A 87 -27.72 13.61 13.68
N ASN A 88 -26.93 14.67 13.58
CA ASN A 88 -26.14 14.94 12.38
C ASN A 88 -24.72 14.39 12.56
N GLU A 89 -24.42 13.28 11.86
CA GLU A 89 -23.10 12.65 11.85
C GLU A 89 -22.00 13.59 11.32
N TYR A 90 -22.34 14.43 10.34
CA TYR A 90 -21.40 15.29 9.64
C TYR A 90 -21.58 16.75 10.05
N GLN A 91 -21.56 17.00 11.35
CA GLN A 91 -21.61 18.36 11.86
C GLN A 91 -20.35 19.12 11.41
N PRO A 92 -20.47 20.37 10.91
CA PRO A 92 -19.30 21.16 10.53
C PRO A 92 -18.40 21.38 11.76
N SER A 93 -17.08 21.26 11.55
CA SER A 93 -16.10 21.52 12.59
C SER A 93 -16.18 22.99 13.02
N VAL A 94 -16.58 23.22 14.27
CA VAL A 94 -16.63 24.57 14.83
C VAL A 94 -15.26 24.94 15.37
N GLU A 95 -14.63 25.92 14.73
CA GLU A 95 -13.32 26.46 15.12
C GLU A 95 -13.43 27.38 16.34
N PHE A 96 -13.65 26.81 17.52
CA PHE A 96 -13.78 27.58 18.77
C PHE A 96 -12.44 28.15 19.26
N PHE A 97 -11.32 27.49 18.94
CA PHE A 97 -9.99 27.87 19.43
C PHE A 97 -9.14 28.57 18.37
N SER A 98 -9.15 28.07 17.13
CA SER A 98 -8.30 28.59 16.04
C SER A 98 -8.73 29.96 15.52
N LYS A 99 -9.93 30.43 15.87
CA LYS A 99 -10.43 31.76 15.49
C LYS A 99 -9.52 32.89 16.01
N ASP A 100 -8.94 32.71 17.19
CA ASP A 100 -8.12 33.73 17.83
C ASP A 100 -6.63 33.45 17.56
N VAL A 101 -6.00 34.30 16.76
CA VAL A 101 -4.58 34.14 16.38
C VAL A 101 -3.68 34.61 17.53
N MET A 102 -2.80 33.72 17.99
CA MET A 102 -1.81 34.04 19.02
C MET A 102 -0.63 34.83 18.44
N ILE A 103 -0.34 35.98 19.05
CA ILE A 103 0.80 36.85 18.66
C ILE A 103 2.14 36.27 19.17
N HIS A 104 2.12 35.61 20.32
CA HIS A 104 3.30 35.07 20.99
C HIS A 104 3.46 33.56 20.74
N PRO A 105 4.69 33.03 20.72
CA PRO A 105 4.90 31.59 20.68
C PRO A 105 4.40 30.94 21.97
N VAL A 106 4.02 29.67 21.89
CA VAL A 106 3.54 28.88 23.05
C VAL A 106 4.58 28.82 24.17
N THR A 107 5.88 28.75 23.82
CA THR A 107 6.95 28.72 24.82
C THR A 107 8.04 29.74 24.51
N ASN A 108 8.38 30.57 25.49
CA ASN A 108 9.48 31.55 25.41
C ASN A 108 10.81 30.95 25.89
N ARG A 109 11.24 29.83 25.28
CA ARG A 109 12.57 29.25 25.58
C ARG A 109 13.64 30.11 24.89
N PRO A 110 14.69 30.55 25.61
CA PRO A 110 15.77 31.28 24.97
C PRO A 110 16.46 30.38 23.93
N ALA A 111 16.90 30.98 22.82
CA ALA A 111 17.56 30.24 21.77
C ALA A 111 18.95 29.74 22.21
N ASP A 112 19.31 28.51 21.81
CA ASP A 112 20.62 27.94 22.11
C ASP A 112 21.74 28.64 21.33
N LYS A 113 22.92 28.78 21.95
CA LYS A 113 24.12 29.36 21.31
C LYS A 113 24.54 28.61 20.02
N ARG A 114 24.33 27.29 19.96
CA ARG A 114 24.67 26.44 18.80
C ARG A 114 23.90 26.79 17.53
N SER A 115 22.74 27.43 17.64
CA SER A 115 21.95 27.85 16.47
C SER A 115 22.59 29.03 15.73
N PHE A 116 23.44 29.80 16.42
CA PHE A 116 24.09 30.99 15.87
C PHE A 116 25.57 30.77 15.53
N ILE A 117 26.19 29.71 16.05
CA ILE A 117 27.62 29.42 15.87
C ILE A 117 27.76 28.26 14.87
N PRO A 118 28.81 28.23 14.03
CA PRO A 118 29.11 27.07 13.19
C PRO A 118 29.13 25.78 14.00
N SER A 119 28.70 24.68 13.38
CA SER A 119 28.44 23.47 14.13
C SER A 119 29.72 22.82 14.67
N LEU A 120 29.70 22.45 15.96
CA LEU A 120 30.83 21.79 16.60
C LEU A 120 31.00 20.34 16.11
N ILE A 121 29.91 19.70 15.68
CA ILE A 121 29.91 18.32 15.16
C ILE A 121 30.62 18.28 13.81
N GLU A 122 30.37 19.24 12.92
CA GLU A 122 31.10 19.31 11.65
C GLU A 122 32.57 19.60 11.90
N LYS A 123 32.90 20.52 12.82
CA LYS A 123 34.28 20.77 13.21
C LYS A 123 34.98 19.49 13.68
N GLU A 124 34.32 18.68 14.50
CA GLU A 124 34.88 17.40 14.96
C GLU A 124 35.08 16.41 13.81
N LYS A 125 34.10 16.27 12.90
CA LYS A 125 34.21 15.41 11.71
C LYS A 125 35.34 15.85 10.79
N VAL A 126 35.45 17.15 10.52
CA VAL A 126 36.53 17.74 9.72
C VAL A 126 37.87 17.47 10.40
N SER A 127 37.98 17.65 11.72
CA SER A 127 39.19 17.33 12.48
C SER A 127 39.62 15.87 12.32
N LYS A 128 38.67 14.92 12.40
CA LYS A 128 38.92 13.49 12.18
C LYS A 128 39.39 13.19 10.76
N LEU A 129 38.77 13.80 9.74
CA LEU A 129 39.18 13.65 8.35
C LEU A 129 40.58 14.22 8.11
N VAL A 130 40.87 15.41 8.62
CA VAL A 130 42.19 16.04 8.54
C VAL A 130 43.24 15.15 9.21
N HIS A 131 42.92 14.57 10.37
CA HIS A 131 43.81 13.63 11.05
C HIS A 131 44.08 12.38 10.18
N ALA A 132 43.04 11.77 9.62
CA ALA A 132 43.18 10.60 8.75
C ALA A 132 43.99 10.91 7.48
N ILE A 133 43.85 12.11 6.90
CA ILE A 133 44.67 12.57 5.77
C ILE A 133 46.14 12.74 6.22
N LYS A 134 46.38 13.35 7.38
CA LYS A 134 47.74 13.54 7.92
C LYS A 134 48.45 12.21 8.20
N MET A 135 47.71 11.21 8.69
CA MET A 135 48.22 9.85 8.89
C MET A 135 48.35 9.05 7.58
N GLY A 136 47.86 9.59 6.45
CA GLY A 136 47.95 8.95 5.14
C GLY A 136 46.91 7.85 4.88
N TRP A 137 45.92 7.67 5.75
CA TRP A 137 44.86 6.67 5.60
C TRP A 137 43.87 7.05 4.50
N ILE A 138 43.64 8.36 4.33
CA ILE A 138 42.77 8.91 3.29
C ILE A 138 43.61 9.81 2.41
N LYS A 139 43.63 9.53 1.11
CA LYS A 139 44.22 10.43 0.13
C LYS A 139 43.11 11.35 -0.39
N PRO A 140 43.31 12.69 -0.36
CA PRO A 140 42.35 13.58 -1.00
C PRO A 140 42.24 13.22 -2.48
N ARG A 141 41.01 13.21 -3.00
CA ARG A 141 40.77 12.95 -4.42
C ARG A 141 41.52 13.99 -5.24
N ARG A 142 42.60 13.58 -5.91
CA ARG A 142 43.18 14.37 -6.99
C ARG A 142 42.26 14.22 -8.20
N MET A 143 41.94 15.32 -8.88
CA MET A 143 41.44 15.21 -10.25
C MET A 143 42.58 14.60 -11.05
N GLU A 144 42.41 13.34 -11.47
CA GLU A 144 43.36 12.73 -12.39
C GLU A 144 43.15 13.39 -13.75
N ASP A 145 44.19 14.02 -14.29
CA ASP A 145 44.21 14.46 -15.68
C ASP A 145 44.27 13.19 -16.55
N ASP A 146 43.11 12.63 -16.88
CA ASP A 146 42.90 11.50 -17.79
C ASP A 146 43.31 11.80 -19.26
N SER A 147 44.17 12.80 -19.46
CA SER A 147 44.68 13.27 -20.75
C SER A 147 45.56 12.27 -21.49
N ARG A 148 45.91 11.14 -20.86
CA ARG A 148 46.72 10.08 -21.47
C ARG A 148 46.12 8.72 -21.14
N GLY A 149 45.13 8.31 -21.93
CA GLY A 149 44.78 6.89 -22.02
C GLY A 149 46.08 6.08 -22.13
N ARG A 150 46.25 5.10 -21.25
CA ARG A 150 47.47 4.29 -21.20
C ARG A 150 47.50 3.39 -22.45
N TYR A 151 48.11 3.87 -23.53
CA TYR A 151 48.35 3.09 -24.73
C TYR A 151 49.55 2.17 -24.49
N TYR A 152 49.34 0.87 -24.61
CA TYR A 152 50.40 -0.13 -24.62
C TYR A 152 50.54 -0.69 -26.03
N ASP A 153 51.76 -0.73 -26.56
CA ASP A 153 52.03 -1.37 -27.84
C ASP A 153 52.17 -2.88 -27.66
N LEU A 154 51.07 -3.59 -27.91
CA LEU A 154 50.94 -5.04 -27.79
C LEU A 154 51.80 -5.80 -28.81
N TRP A 155 52.23 -5.14 -29.89
CA TRP A 155 52.92 -5.80 -31.02
C TRP A 155 54.45 -5.63 -30.97
N SER A 156 54.96 -4.83 -30.04
CA SER A 156 56.39 -4.54 -29.89
C SER A 156 57.26 -5.77 -29.59
N THR A 157 56.67 -6.87 -29.11
CA THR A 157 57.38 -8.06 -28.62
C THR A 157 57.15 -9.30 -29.48
N GLU A 158 56.45 -9.20 -30.61
CA GLU A 158 56.22 -10.34 -31.49
C GLU A 158 57.43 -10.60 -32.40
N ASP A 159 58.13 -11.71 -32.15
CA ASP A 159 59.17 -12.21 -33.05
C ASP A 159 58.52 -12.74 -34.33
N SER A 160 59.01 -12.30 -35.50
CA SER A 160 58.58 -12.76 -36.84
C SER A 160 58.67 -14.28 -37.04
N SER A 161 59.32 -15.00 -36.12
CA SER A 161 59.38 -16.46 -36.06
C SER A 161 58.03 -17.15 -35.80
N ILE A 162 57.02 -16.43 -35.30
CA ILE A 162 55.67 -17.00 -35.05
C ILE A 162 54.98 -17.36 -36.38
N LEU A 163 55.17 -16.57 -37.44
CA LEU A 163 54.62 -16.88 -38.78
C LEU A 163 55.16 -18.20 -39.34
N ALA A 164 56.43 -18.53 -39.07
CA ALA A 164 57.08 -19.75 -39.59
C ALA A 164 56.65 -21.03 -38.85
N LYS A 165 56.07 -20.91 -37.65
CA LYS A 165 55.68 -22.07 -36.81
C LYS A 165 54.26 -22.56 -37.05
N HIS A 166 53.50 -21.93 -37.95
CA HIS A 166 52.12 -22.32 -38.20
C HIS A 166 52.07 -23.69 -38.92
N LYS A 167 51.56 -24.73 -38.23
CA LYS A 167 51.54 -26.13 -38.68
C LYS A 167 50.71 -26.38 -39.95
N MET A 168 49.80 -25.48 -40.31
CA MET A 168 48.91 -25.62 -41.46
C MET A 168 49.15 -24.53 -42.49
N HIS A 169 49.19 -24.89 -43.77
CA HIS A 169 49.25 -23.93 -44.88
C HIS A 169 47.88 -23.28 -45.04
N LEU A 170 47.67 -22.14 -44.38
CA LEU A 170 46.50 -21.31 -44.59
C LEU A 170 46.70 -20.51 -45.89
N PRO A 171 45.91 -20.72 -46.95
CA PRO A 171 46.00 -19.89 -48.13
C PRO A 171 45.61 -18.46 -47.77
N ALA A 172 46.35 -17.48 -48.31
CA ALA A 172 46.04 -16.08 -48.08
C ALA A 172 44.58 -15.78 -48.52
N PRO A 173 43.83 -14.98 -47.74
CA PRO A 173 42.49 -14.58 -48.16
C PRO A 173 42.59 -13.90 -49.52
N LYS A 174 41.76 -14.33 -50.46
CA LYS A 174 41.75 -13.77 -51.81
C LYS A 174 41.31 -12.31 -51.70
N LEU A 175 42.26 -11.40 -51.85
CA LEU A 175 41.96 -9.98 -51.97
C LEU A 175 41.09 -9.81 -53.21
N SER A 176 40.07 -8.94 -53.11
CA SER A 176 39.33 -8.54 -54.29
C SER A 176 40.32 -8.02 -55.33
N THR A 177 40.20 -8.49 -56.57
CA THR A 177 40.97 -7.88 -57.67
C THR A 177 40.65 -6.39 -57.71
N TRP A 178 41.66 -5.57 -58.00
CA TRP A 178 41.47 -4.13 -58.16
C TRP A 178 40.29 -3.86 -59.11
N SER A 179 39.28 -3.13 -58.64
CA SER A 179 38.14 -2.77 -59.48
C SER A 179 38.63 -1.96 -60.69
N PRO A 180 38.39 -2.38 -61.95
CA PRO A 180 38.85 -1.68 -63.14
C PRO A 180 37.99 -0.44 -63.47
N GLY A 181 37.06 -0.06 -62.59
CA GLY A 181 36.16 1.07 -62.77
C GLY A 181 36.87 2.41 -62.66
N VAL A 182 37.56 2.80 -63.73
CA VAL A 182 37.96 4.18 -63.95
C VAL A 182 36.67 4.98 -64.20
N LEU A 183 36.49 6.10 -63.49
CA LEU A 183 35.30 6.98 -63.55
C LEU A 183 34.97 7.51 -64.98
N GLN A 184 35.86 7.30 -65.96
CA GLN A 184 35.70 7.65 -67.37
C GLN A 184 36.09 6.45 -68.25
N PRO A 185 35.20 5.47 -68.44
CA PRO A 185 35.51 4.33 -69.29
C PRO A 185 35.45 4.72 -70.79
N PRO A 186 36.27 4.08 -71.67
CA PRO A 186 36.18 4.29 -73.11
C PRO A 186 34.79 3.88 -73.64
N PRO A 187 34.34 4.46 -74.76
CA PRO A 187 32.94 4.39 -75.20
C PRO A 187 32.45 2.95 -75.47
N GLU A 188 33.35 2.01 -75.72
CA GLU A 188 33.04 0.57 -75.88
C GLU A 188 32.49 -0.08 -74.60
N TYR A 189 32.78 0.48 -73.42
CA TYR A 189 32.30 -0.02 -72.11
C TYR A 189 30.99 0.65 -71.67
N LEU A 190 30.44 1.58 -72.45
CA LEU A 190 29.13 2.14 -72.20
C LEU A 190 28.07 1.14 -72.69
N PHE A 191 27.22 0.66 -71.78
CA PHE A 191 26.14 -0.28 -72.13
C PHE A 191 25.19 0.33 -73.17
N THR A 192 25.00 -0.35 -74.31
CA THR A 192 23.96 -0.08 -75.31
C THR A 192 22.57 -0.43 -74.76
N ASP A 193 21.51 0.24 -75.24
CA ASP A 193 20.18 0.16 -74.63
C ASP A 193 19.55 -1.24 -74.64
N GLU A 194 19.94 -2.10 -75.60
CA GLU A 194 19.46 -3.48 -75.71
C GLU A 194 20.00 -4.41 -74.61
N GLY A 195 21.16 -4.09 -74.02
CA GLY A 195 21.81 -4.88 -72.97
C GLY A 195 21.35 -4.53 -71.54
N ARG A 196 20.52 -3.49 -71.36
CA ARG A 196 20.10 -3.00 -70.04
C ARG A 196 18.89 -3.71 -69.46
N TYR A 197 18.10 -4.42 -70.28
CA TYR A 197 16.75 -4.88 -69.91
C TYR A 197 16.51 -6.40 -69.97
N LEU A 198 17.54 -7.23 -70.13
CA LEU A 198 17.34 -8.68 -70.02
C LEU A 198 17.40 -9.12 -68.54
N PRO A 199 16.30 -9.65 -67.95
CA PRO A 199 16.39 -10.31 -66.65
C PRO A 199 17.30 -11.53 -66.79
N ILE A 200 18.31 -11.61 -65.92
CA ILE A 200 19.23 -12.75 -65.86
C ILE A 200 18.43 -13.96 -65.39
N VAL A 201 17.92 -14.74 -66.35
CA VAL A 201 17.49 -16.12 -66.12
C VAL A 201 18.77 -16.94 -65.92
N PRO A 202 18.98 -17.63 -64.78
CA PRO A 202 20.19 -18.41 -64.59
C PRO A 202 20.19 -19.61 -65.56
N PRO A 203 21.20 -19.76 -66.44
CA PRO A 203 21.30 -20.95 -67.27
C PRO A 203 21.76 -22.16 -66.44
N VAL A 204 21.02 -23.24 -66.63
CA VAL A 204 21.22 -24.61 -66.18
C VAL A 204 22.64 -25.10 -66.51
N GLN A 205 23.30 -25.73 -65.54
CA GLN A 205 24.57 -26.41 -65.74
C GLN A 205 24.40 -27.55 -66.74
N LEU A 206 25.00 -27.41 -67.93
CA LEU A 206 25.21 -28.53 -68.85
C LEU A 206 26.64 -29.05 -68.68
N THR A 207 26.70 -30.33 -68.35
CA THR A 207 27.84 -31.19 -68.10
C THR A 207 28.63 -31.54 -69.36
N TRP A 208 29.95 -31.46 -69.24
CA TRP A 208 31.06 -32.23 -69.84
C TRP A 208 30.91 -32.92 -71.20
N LEU A 209 31.90 -32.69 -72.07
CA LEU A 209 32.81 -33.71 -72.60
C LEU A 209 34.22 -33.11 -72.80
#